data_AF-A0A8T7EZ71-F1
#
_entry.id   AF-A0A8T7EZ71-F1
#
_cell.length_a   1.000
_cell.length_b   1.000
_cell.length_c   1.000
_cell.angle_alpha   90.00
_cell.angle_beta   90.00
_cell.angle_gamma   90.00
#
_symmetry.space_group_name_H-M   'P 1'
#
loop_
_entity.id
_entity.type
_entity.pdbx_description
1 polymer ?
#
loop_
_entity_poly.entity_id
_entity_poly.type
_entity_poly.pdbx_seq_one_letter_code
_entity_poly.pdbx_strand_id
1 'polypeptide(L)'
;MAEHEHQPGFIKLLWQGIKALFDQLLMILDLPIASNTTDTRLRRLRRIYYSDPQINTTYRQVRDILRGHVHKKNYDFYDRMLSTERLVVRATRNIRGSTSYDILSQTQQLSAKIVALVEQLEDIDEIATLYKNPDSEEAKTMAESRQWLVSRIEEALNLQASIPAKVVSFNTSKTRRKLDVLGESIDRLMLQLDDILESYEEIHTYHQIPSIEELGLEGITEETEEQHDRSSHL
;
A
#
# COMPACT_ATOMS: atom_id res chain seq x y z
N MET A 1 14.30 48.93 -18.73
CA MET A 1 13.29 47.93 -19.09
C MET A 1 13.80 46.61 -18.52
N ALA A 2 13.23 46.17 -17.40
CA ALA A 2 13.61 44.91 -16.76
C ALA A 2 12.61 43.85 -17.22
N GLU A 3 13.07 42.91 -18.02
CA GLU A 3 12.32 41.70 -18.35
C GLU A 3 12.26 40.83 -17.09
N HIS A 4 11.07 40.74 -16.50
CA HIS A 4 10.79 39.73 -15.48
C HIS A 4 10.71 38.37 -16.18
N GLU A 5 11.81 37.61 -16.15
CA GLU A 5 11.77 36.16 -16.34
C GLU A 5 10.86 35.57 -15.26
N HIS A 6 9.62 35.26 -15.64
CA HIS A 6 8.72 34.46 -14.80
C HIS A 6 9.33 33.06 -14.68
N GLN A 7 9.96 32.78 -13.54
CA GLN A 7 10.51 31.45 -13.23
C GLN A 7 9.40 30.39 -13.34
N PRO A 8 9.43 29.50 -14.35
CA PRO A 8 8.37 28.51 -14.58
C PRO A 8 8.23 27.50 -13.42
N GLY A 9 9.26 27.36 -12.58
CA GLY A 9 9.22 26.54 -11.37
C GLY A 9 8.28 27.08 -10.28
N PHE A 10 8.13 28.40 -10.15
CA PHE A 10 7.29 28.99 -9.11
C PHE A 10 5.80 28.74 -9.36
N ILE A 11 5.36 28.89 -10.61
CA ILE A 11 3.96 28.62 -11.01
C ILE A 11 3.64 27.13 -10.80
N LYS A 12 4.58 26.23 -11.13
CA LYS A 12 4.42 24.78 -10.91
C LYS A 12 4.30 24.43 -9.42
N LEU A 13 5.16 25.00 -8.57
CA LEU A 13 5.11 24.82 -7.11
C LEU A 13 3.80 25.35 -6.50
N LEU A 14 3.36 26.53 -6.95
CA LEU A 14 2.13 27.16 -6.47
C LEU A 14 0.89 26.36 -6.88
N TRP A 15 0.90 25.79 -8.09
CA TRP A 15 -0.16 24.91 -8.57
C TRP A 15 -0.19 23.56 -7.85
N GLN A 16 0.98 22.99 -7.54
CA GLN A 16 1.08 21.79 -6.69
C GLN A 16 0.53 22.05 -5.28
N GLY A 17 0.83 23.21 -4.70
CA GLY A 17 0.29 23.62 -3.39
C GLY A 17 -1.23 23.77 -3.39
N ILE A 18 -1.79 24.41 -4.42
CA ILE A 18 -3.24 24.55 -4.59
C ILE A 18 -3.90 23.18 -4.79
N LYS A 19 -3.30 22.31 -5.62
CA LYS A 19 -3.79 20.94 -5.81
C LYS A 19 -3.81 20.16 -4.49
N ALA A 20 -2.73 20.23 -3.70
CA ALA A 20 -2.65 19.57 -2.41
C ALA A 20 -3.71 20.06 -1.40
N LEU A 21 -3.98 21.37 -1.38
CA LEU A 21 -5.06 21.94 -0.54
C LEU A 21 -6.45 21.46 -0.99
N PHE A 22 -6.68 21.38 -2.30
CA PHE A 22 -7.93 20.88 -2.86
C PHE A 22 -8.12 19.39 -2.54
N ASP A 23 -7.06 18.59 -2.70
CA ASP A 23 -7.06 17.18 -2.33
C ASP A 23 -7.29 16.98 -0.82
N GLN A 24 -6.75 17.85 0.05
CA GLN A 24 -7.07 17.85 1.48
C GLN A 24 -8.55 18.15 1.76
N LEU A 25 -9.13 19.13 1.06
CA LEU A 25 -10.54 19.49 1.18
C LEU A 25 -11.46 18.35 0.73
N LEU A 26 -11.15 17.74 -0.41
CA LEU A 26 -11.85 16.58 -0.94
C LEU A 26 -11.69 15.37 -0.02
N MET A 27 -10.50 15.17 0.56
CA MET A 27 -10.25 14.15 1.58
C MET A 27 -11.08 14.42 2.84
N ILE A 28 -11.26 15.68 3.28
CA ILE A 28 -12.14 16.05 4.39
C ILE A 28 -13.59 15.63 4.11
N LEU A 29 -14.03 15.79 2.86
CA LEU A 29 -15.39 15.50 2.41
C LEU A 29 -15.60 14.05 1.92
N ASP A 30 -14.58 13.19 2.03
CA ASP A 30 -14.56 11.81 1.51
C ASP A 30 -14.89 11.71 -0.01
N LEU A 31 -14.59 12.77 -0.76
CA LEU A 31 -14.82 12.87 -2.20
C LEU A 31 -13.62 12.35 -3.03
N PRO A 32 -13.80 12.04 -4.33
CA PRO A 32 -12.70 11.70 -5.23
C PRO A 32 -11.67 12.82 -5.27
N ILE A 33 -10.39 12.47 -5.16
CA ILE A 33 -9.25 13.40 -5.15
C ILE A 33 -8.55 13.41 -6.51
N ALA A 34 -7.94 14.53 -6.89
CA ALA A 34 -7.25 14.72 -8.15
C ALA A 34 -5.81 14.16 -8.15
N SER A 35 -5.20 13.93 -6.98
CA SER A 35 -4.00 13.11 -6.84
C SER A 35 -4.35 11.78 -6.18
N ASN A 36 -4.18 10.64 -6.85
CA ASN A 36 -4.40 9.32 -6.23
C ASN A 36 -3.09 8.56 -6.00
N THR A 37 -2.12 9.23 -5.40
CA THR A 37 -0.87 8.59 -4.96
C THR A 37 -1.16 7.56 -3.88
N THR A 38 -0.32 6.55 -3.75
CA THR A 38 -0.39 5.49 -2.73
C THR A 38 -0.55 6.08 -1.32
N ASP A 39 0.23 7.10 -0.99
CA ASP A 39 0.14 7.82 0.28
C ASP A 39 -1.23 8.46 0.54
N THR A 40 -1.82 9.08 -0.49
CA THR A 40 -3.12 9.76 -0.34
C THR A 40 -4.25 8.74 -0.29
N ARG A 41 -4.13 7.66 -1.07
CA ARG A 41 -5.01 6.49 -1.04
C ARG A 41 -5.05 5.86 0.35
N LEU A 42 -3.88 5.53 0.91
CA LEU A 42 -3.77 4.95 2.26
C LEU A 42 -4.32 5.88 3.34
N ARG A 43 -4.05 7.19 3.25
CA ARG A 43 -4.62 8.16 4.18
C ARG A 43 -6.16 8.17 4.17
N ARG A 44 -6.79 8.11 2.99
CA ARG A 44 -8.26 8.02 2.86
C ARG A 44 -8.80 6.71 3.43
N LEU A 45 -8.18 5.59 3.06
CA LEU A 45 -8.57 4.28 3.56
C LEU A 45 -8.48 4.21 5.08
N ARG A 46 -7.39 4.67 5.68
CA ARG A 46 -7.23 4.75 7.14
C ARG A 46 -8.36 5.51 7.81
N ARG A 47 -8.73 6.69 7.28
CA ARG A 47 -9.83 7.48 7.82
C ARG A 47 -11.14 6.69 7.83
N ILE A 48 -11.46 6.03 6.73
CA ILE A 48 -12.66 5.22 6.59
C ILE A 48 -12.63 4.06 7.62
N TYR A 49 -11.56 3.25 7.63
CA TYR A 49 -11.44 2.10 8.55
C TYR A 49 -11.44 2.51 10.03
N TYR A 50 -10.88 3.67 10.37
CA TYR A 50 -10.85 4.15 11.74
C TYR A 50 -12.22 4.65 12.22
N SER A 51 -13.09 5.05 11.29
CA SER A 51 -14.45 5.55 11.58
C SER A 51 -15.45 4.44 11.93
N ASP A 52 -15.42 3.30 11.25
CA ASP A 52 -16.40 2.23 11.42
C ASP A 52 -15.74 0.84 11.46
N PRO A 53 -16.02 0.03 12.50
CA PRO A 53 -15.46 -1.30 12.60
C PRO A 53 -15.88 -2.36 11.59
N GLN A 54 -17.02 -2.19 10.94
CA GLN A 54 -17.60 -3.17 10.03
C GLN A 54 -17.15 -2.94 8.58
N ILE A 55 -16.42 -1.85 8.32
CA ILE A 55 -15.92 -1.55 6.99
C ILE A 55 -14.86 -2.57 6.60
N ASN A 56 -15.00 -3.01 5.35
CA ASN A 56 -14.04 -3.83 4.64
C ASN A 56 -14.04 -3.42 3.16
N THR A 57 -13.31 -4.16 2.33
CA THR A 57 -13.19 -3.91 0.88
C THR A 57 -14.49 -4.07 0.08
N THR A 58 -15.54 -4.66 0.66
CA THR A 58 -16.87 -4.68 0.03
C THR A 58 -17.59 -3.33 0.14
N TYR A 59 -17.18 -2.47 1.09
CA TYR A 59 -17.75 -1.14 1.25
C TYR A 59 -17.46 -0.27 0.03
N ARG A 60 -18.50 0.41 -0.48
CA ARG A 60 -18.43 1.13 -1.75
C ARG A 60 -17.28 2.15 -1.79
N GLN A 61 -17.11 2.96 -0.75
CA GLN A 61 -16.06 3.98 -0.73
C GLN A 61 -14.64 3.37 -0.75
N VAL A 62 -14.43 2.25 -0.04
CA VAL A 62 -13.14 1.54 -0.06
C VAL A 62 -12.85 1.01 -1.47
N ARG A 63 -13.86 0.38 -2.08
CA ARG A 63 -13.77 -0.12 -3.46
C ARG A 63 -13.49 1.00 -4.46
N ASP A 64 -14.21 2.12 -4.37
CA ASP A 64 -14.05 3.27 -5.26
C ASP A 64 -12.64 3.89 -5.14
N ILE A 65 -12.01 3.79 -3.96
CA ILE A 65 -10.64 4.26 -3.73
C ILE A 65 -9.59 3.32 -4.33
N LEU A 66 -9.83 2.01 -4.28
CA LEU A 66 -8.91 0.98 -4.79
C LEU A 66 -9.10 0.68 -6.27
N ARG A 67 -10.28 0.98 -6.83
CA ARG A 67 -10.62 0.69 -8.23
C ARG A 67 -9.67 1.40 -9.18
N GLY A 68 -9.15 0.67 -10.17
CA GLY A 68 -8.23 1.21 -11.19
C GLY A 68 -6.81 1.46 -10.67
N HIS A 69 -6.52 1.16 -9.40
CA HIS A 69 -5.20 1.35 -8.79
C HIS A 69 -4.64 0.11 -8.14
N VAL A 70 -5.49 -0.88 -7.86
CA VAL A 70 -5.14 -2.14 -7.22
C VAL A 70 -6.02 -3.21 -7.85
N HIS A 71 -5.44 -4.36 -8.17
CA HIS A 71 -6.20 -5.49 -8.67
C HIS A 71 -7.09 -6.07 -7.56
N LYS A 72 -8.32 -6.48 -7.91
CA LYS A 72 -9.31 -7.03 -6.97
C LYS A 72 -8.75 -8.19 -6.12
N LYS A 73 -7.86 -9.01 -6.69
CA LYS A 73 -7.21 -10.14 -6.00
C LYS A 73 -6.33 -9.71 -4.81
N ASN A 74 -5.84 -8.47 -4.80
CA ASN A 74 -4.97 -7.92 -3.77
C ASN A 74 -5.73 -7.09 -2.72
N TYR A 75 -7.05 -6.95 -2.85
CA TYR A 75 -7.87 -6.20 -1.90
C TYR A 75 -7.78 -6.78 -0.48
N ASP A 76 -7.64 -8.10 -0.34
CA ASP A 76 -7.52 -8.77 0.96
C ASP A 76 -6.30 -8.27 1.76
N PHE A 77 -5.17 -8.01 1.10
CA PHE A 77 -3.97 -7.49 1.77
C PHE A 77 -4.24 -6.11 2.40
N TYR A 78 -4.90 -5.22 1.66
CA TYR A 78 -5.32 -3.92 2.18
C TYR A 78 -6.31 -4.05 3.34
N ASP A 79 -7.30 -4.95 3.22
CA ASP A 79 -8.31 -5.17 4.26
C ASP A 79 -7.68 -5.63 5.58
N ARG A 80 -6.84 -6.66 5.52
CA ARG A 80 -6.15 -7.25 6.68
C ARG A 80 -5.22 -6.24 7.34
N MET A 81 -4.45 -5.49 6.54
CA MET A 81 -3.54 -4.46 7.02
C MET A 81 -4.29 -3.33 7.74
N LEU A 82 -5.29 -2.73 7.09
CA LEU A 82 -6.03 -1.58 7.64
C LEU A 82 -6.91 -1.97 8.84
N SER A 83 -7.50 -3.16 8.82
CA SER A 83 -8.23 -3.70 9.96
C SER A 83 -7.31 -3.88 11.16
N THR A 84 -6.08 -4.34 10.93
CA THR A 84 -5.05 -4.48 11.98
C THR A 84 -4.58 -3.14 12.50
N GLU A 85 -4.27 -2.16 11.64
CA GLU A 85 -3.92 -0.79 12.09
C GLU A 85 -5.01 -0.22 13.02
N ARG A 86 -6.28 -0.39 12.65
CA ARG A 86 -7.42 0.03 13.48
C ARG A 86 -7.44 -0.68 14.84
N LEU A 87 -7.10 -1.97 14.90
CA LEU A 87 -6.99 -2.70 16.17
C LEU A 87 -5.83 -2.17 17.02
N VAL A 88 -4.70 -1.80 16.41
CA VAL A 88 -3.58 -1.14 17.10
C VAL A 88 -4.01 0.22 17.64
N VAL A 89 -4.71 1.05 16.85
CA VAL A 89 -5.30 2.32 17.30
C VAL A 89 -6.18 2.11 18.53
N ARG A 90 -7.00 1.06 18.56
CA ARG A 90 -7.84 0.74 19.73
C ARG A 90 -7.01 0.30 20.93
N ALA A 91 -6.03 -0.57 20.73
CA ALA A 91 -5.19 -1.09 21.80
C ALA A 91 -4.31 -0.01 22.46
N THR A 92 -3.90 0.99 21.69
CA THR A 92 -3.03 2.09 22.14
C THR A 92 -3.77 3.24 22.81
N ARG A 93 -5.12 3.30 22.76
CA ARG A 93 -5.93 4.38 23.40
C ARG A 93 -5.64 4.60 24.87
N ASN A 94 -5.27 3.55 25.60
CA ASN A 94 -5.00 3.61 27.04
C ASN A 94 -3.51 3.83 27.37
N ILE A 95 -2.65 3.88 26.35
CA ILE A 95 -1.22 4.17 26.49
C ILE A 95 -1.04 5.68 26.40
N ARG A 96 -0.42 6.28 27.40
CA ARG A 96 -0.15 7.73 27.44
C ARG A 96 1.22 8.05 26.87
N GLY A 97 1.34 9.25 26.30
CA GLY A 97 2.61 9.84 25.89
C GLY A 97 3.15 9.31 24.56
N SER A 98 4.45 9.52 24.34
CA SER A 98 5.15 9.22 23.08
C SER A 98 5.02 7.75 22.67
N THR A 99 4.97 6.83 23.63
CA THR A 99 4.89 5.38 23.35
C THR A 99 3.70 4.98 22.49
N SER A 100 2.54 5.61 22.66
CA SER A 100 1.36 5.36 21.83
C SER A 100 1.60 5.82 20.39
N TYR A 101 2.19 7.01 20.23
CA TYR A 101 2.56 7.58 18.95
C TYR A 101 3.61 6.72 18.23
N ASP A 102 4.64 6.26 18.94
CA ASP A 102 5.72 5.44 18.38
C ASP A 102 5.19 4.13 17.80
N ILE A 103 4.35 3.41 18.57
CA ILE A 103 3.72 2.16 18.10
C ILE A 103 2.85 2.41 16.86
N LEU A 104 2.06 3.48 16.86
CA LEU A 104 1.20 3.82 15.73
C LEU A 104 2.00 4.18 14.49
N SER A 105 3.03 5.01 14.65
CA SER A 105 3.93 5.42 13.57
C SER A 105 4.65 4.21 12.97
N GLN A 106 5.24 3.35 13.80
CA GLN A 106 5.92 2.13 13.35
C GLN A 106 4.95 1.17 12.64
N THR A 107 3.72 1.01 13.15
CA THR A 107 2.70 0.16 12.50
C THR A 107 2.29 0.72 11.14
N GLN A 108 2.18 2.04 11.00
CA GLN A 108 1.84 2.70 9.74
C GLN A 108 3.00 2.65 8.72
N GLN A 109 4.24 2.74 9.19
CA GLN A 109 5.43 2.55 8.36
C GLN A 109 5.52 1.11 7.83
N LEU A 110 5.30 0.13 8.70
CA LEU A 110 5.18 -1.28 8.32
C LEU A 110 4.10 -1.47 7.23
N SER A 111 2.95 -0.83 7.40
CA SER A 111 1.84 -0.89 6.44
C SER A 111 2.21 -0.26 5.08
N ALA A 112 2.93 0.86 5.08
CA ALA A 112 3.41 1.48 3.85
C ALA A 112 4.36 0.55 3.08
N LYS A 113 5.26 -0.14 3.78
CA LYS A 113 6.17 -1.12 3.17
C LYS A 113 5.44 -2.34 2.61
N ILE A 114 4.44 -2.86 3.34
CA ILE A 114 3.57 -3.95 2.85
C ILE A 114 2.89 -3.53 1.55
N VAL A 115 2.39 -2.29 1.48
CA VAL A 115 1.73 -1.77 0.28
C VAL A 115 2.70 -1.64 -0.88
N ALA A 116 3.92 -1.15 -0.65
CA ALA A 116 4.95 -1.10 -1.68
C ALA A 116 5.26 -2.49 -2.25
N LEU A 117 5.35 -3.52 -1.40
CA LEU A 117 5.51 -4.91 -1.87
C LEU A 117 4.30 -5.43 -2.64
N VAL A 118 3.08 -5.03 -2.26
CA VAL A 118 1.86 -5.39 -3.01
C VAL A 118 1.86 -4.72 -4.38
N GLU A 119 2.34 -3.48 -4.51
CA GLU A 119 2.50 -2.81 -5.80
C GLU A 119 3.54 -3.54 -6.66
N GLN A 120 4.68 -3.95 -6.11
CA GLN A 120 5.67 -4.78 -6.82
C GLN A 120 5.09 -6.15 -7.25
N LEU A 121 4.19 -6.73 -6.45
CA LEU A 121 3.48 -7.96 -6.81
C LEU A 121 2.54 -7.74 -8.00
N GLU A 122 1.91 -6.57 -8.10
CA GLU A 122 1.08 -6.18 -9.24
C GLU A 122 1.93 -6.03 -10.50
N ASP A 123 3.07 -5.36 -10.40
CA ASP A 123 4.00 -5.22 -11.52
C ASP A 123 4.48 -6.60 -12.04
N ILE A 124 4.88 -7.49 -11.13
CA ILE A 124 5.25 -8.88 -11.46
C ILE A 124 4.09 -9.60 -12.16
N ASP A 125 2.88 -9.45 -11.65
CA ASP A 125 1.69 -10.10 -12.19
C ASP A 125 1.35 -9.59 -13.59
N GLU A 126 1.47 -8.29 -13.84
CA GLU A 126 1.29 -7.68 -15.15
C GLU A 126 2.33 -8.19 -16.15
N ILE A 127 3.62 -8.16 -15.78
CA ILE A 127 4.72 -8.66 -16.62
C ILE A 127 4.52 -10.15 -16.94
N ALA A 128 4.09 -10.95 -15.95
CA ALA A 128 3.82 -12.37 -16.14
C ALA A 128 2.77 -12.62 -17.24
N THR A 129 1.78 -11.74 -17.41
CA THR A 129 0.78 -11.86 -18.49
C THR A 129 1.34 -11.60 -19.88
N LEU A 130 2.47 -10.91 -20.00
CA LEU A 130 3.10 -10.61 -21.29
C LEU A 130 3.88 -11.80 -21.87
N TYR A 131 4.22 -12.79 -21.03
CA TYR A 131 4.92 -13.99 -21.48
C TYR A 131 3.96 -14.93 -22.25
N LYS A 132 4.23 -15.08 -23.55
CA LYS A 132 3.42 -15.92 -24.45
C LYS A 132 3.54 -17.42 -24.20
N ASN A 133 4.60 -17.87 -23.52
CA ASN A 133 4.81 -19.28 -23.19
C ASN A 133 4.96 -19.45 -21.67
N PRO A 134 3.95 -19.99 -20.97
CA PRO A 134 3.98 -20.18 -19.52
C PRO A 134 5.01 -21.23 -19.07
N ASP A 135 5.51 -22.08 -19.97
CA ASP A 135 6.53 -23.09 -19.67
C ASP A 135 7.98 -22.61 -19.92
N SER A 136 8.17 -21.35 -20.32
CA SER A 136 9.49 -20.76 -20.46
C SER A 136 10.21 -20.68 -19.09
N GLU A 137 11.54 -20.78 -19.10
CA GLU A 137 12.32 -20.68 -17.86
C GLU A 137 12.13 -19.31 -17.20
N GLU A 138 11.99 -18.25 -18.01
CA GLU A 138 11.68 -16.90 -17.55
C GLU A 138 10.32 -16.82 -16.83
N ALA A 139 9.28 -17.46 -17.38
CA ALA A 139 7.96 -17.52 -16.74
C ALA A 139 7.99 -18.31 -15.42
N LYS A 140 8.80 -19.37 -15.34
CA LYS A 140 9.01 -20.13 -14.08
C LYS A 140 9.74 -19.30 -13.04
N THR A 141 10.83 -18.63 -13.39
CA THR A 141 11.56 -17.74 -12.47
C THR A 141 10.67 -16.60 -11.97
N MET A 142 9.81 -16.05 -12.84
CA MET A 142 8.83 -15.04 -12.44
C MET A 142 7.79 -15.60 -11.46
N ALA A 143 7.27 -16.80 -11.72
CA ALA A 143 6.33 -17.48 -10.83
C ALA A 143 6.95 -17.79 -9.45
N GLU A 144 8.22 -18.21 -9.40
CA GLU A 144 8.96 -18.41 -8.16
C GLU A 144 9.15 -17.09 -7.39
N SER A 145 9.54 -16.03 -8.08
CA SER A 145 9.72 -14.69 -7.50
C SER A 145 8.42 -14.16 -6.92
N ARG A 146 7.32 -14.33 -7.66
CA ARG A 146 5.95 -14.00 -7.23
C ARG A 146 5.58 -14.77 -5.96
N GLN A 147 5.79 -16.08 -5.93
CA GLN A 147 5.45 -16.91 -4.77
C GLN A 147 6.26 -16.51 -3.54
N TRP A 148 7.55 -16.22 -3.73
CA TRP A 148 8.41 -15.72 -2.68
C TRP A 148 7.93 -14.38 -2.13
N LEU A 149 7.58 -13.42 -3.00
CA LEU A 149 7.08 -12.11 -2.60
C LEU A 149 5.75 -12.20 -1.83
N VAL A 150 4.81 -13.02 -2.31
CA VAL A 150 3.54 -13.30 -1.60
C VAL A 150 3.82 -13.86 -0.20
N SER A 151 4.77 -14.79 -0.07
CA SER A 151 5.15 -15.33 1.24
C SER A 151 5.66 -14.24 2.19
N ARG A 152 6.42 -13.26 1.69
CA ARG A 152 6.94 -12.15 2.51
C ARG A 152 5.85 -11.17 2.92
N ILE A 153 4.92 -10.87 2.02
CA ILE A 153 3.73 -10.05 2.32
C ILE A 153 2.90 -10.74 3.42
N GLU A 154 2.68 -12.04 3.31
CA GLU A 154 1.95 -12.81 4.32
C GLU A 154 2.64 -12.84 5.69
N GLU A 155 3.97 -13.04 5.72
CA GLU A 155 4.75 -12.95 6.95
C GLU A 155 4.63 -11.58 7.62
N ALA A 156 4.71 -10.50 6.83
CA ALA A 156 4.58 -9.13 7.32
C ALA A 156 3.19 -8.86 7.90
N LEU A 157 2.13 -9.28 7.20
CA LEU A 157 0.74 -9.18 7.68
C LEU A 157 0.52 -9.98 8.97
N ASN A 158 1.10 -11.18 9.07
CA ASN A 158 1.01 -11.99 10.28
C ASN A 158 1.74 -11.35 11.46
N LEU A 159 2.92 -10.75 11.24
CA LEU A 159 3.58 -9.98 12.29
C LEU A 159 2.72 -8.80 12.72
N GLN A 160 2.20 -8.04 11.75
CA GLN A 160 1.34 -6.88 12.02
C GLN A 160 0.12 -7.29 12.85
N ALA A 161 -0.54 -8.39 12.50
CA ALA A 161 -1.70 -8.94 13.20
C ALA A 161 -1.38 -9.35 14.65
N SER A 162 -0.11 -9.61 14.98
CA SER A 162 0.33 -9.89 16.36
C SER A 162 0.47 -8.64 17.23
N ILE A 163 0.62 -7.45 16.64
CA ILE A 163 0.88 -6.19 17.34
C ILE A 163 -0.24 -5.85 18.34
N PRO A 164 -1.55 -5.86 17.98
CA PRO A 164 -2.62 -5.53 18.92
C PRO A 164 -2.58 -6.38 20.20
N ALA A 165 -2.37 -7.69 20.07
CA ALA A 165 -2.31 -8.60 21.22
C ALA A 165 -1.12 -8.28 22.14
N LYS A 166 0.06 -7.99 21.55
CA LYS A 166 1.26 -7.58 22.30
C LYS A 166 1.03 -6.27 23.05
N VAL A 167 0.40 -5.28 22.42
CA VAL A 167 0.02 -3.98 23.03
C VAL A 167 -0.96 -4.18 24.20
N VAL A 168 -1.99 -5.02 24.02
CA VAL A 168 -2.92 -5.37 25.11
C VAL A 168 -2.19 -6.05 26.26
N SER A 169 -1.28 -6.99 25.97
CA SER A 169 -0.49 -7.69 26.99
C SER A 169 0.43 -6.76 27.79
N PHE A 170 0.92 -5.68 27.15
CA PHE A 170 1.68 -4.63 27.81
C PHE A 170 0.78 -3.81 28.74
N ASN A 171 -0.42 -3.42 28.29
CA ASN A 171 -1.38 -2.68 29.10
C ASN A 171 -1.78 -3.44 30.37
N THR A 172 -1.93 -4.75 30.30
CA THR A 172 -2.30 -5.58 31.46
C THR A 172 -1.13 -5.83 32.40
N SER A 173 0.08 -6.08 31.90
CA SER A 173 1.23 -6.40 32.75
C SER A 173 2.10 -5.20 33.14
N LYS A 174 1.90 -4.03 32.52
CA LYS A 174 2.66 -2.76 32.71
C LYS A 174 4.19 -2.94 32.66
N THR A 175 4.67 -3.94 31.93
CA THR A 175 6.10 -4.29 31.87
C THR A 175 6.75 -3.67 30.65
N ARG A 176 7.60 -2.65 30.83
CA ARG A 176 8.29 -1.95 29.72
C ARG A 176 9.04 -2.88 28.77
N ARG A 177 9.65 -3.94 29.31
CA ARG A 177 10.34 -5.00 28.54
C ARG A 177 9.50 -5.59 27.39
N LYS A 178 8.18 -5.77 27.56
CA LYS A 178 7.33 -6.32 26.49
C LYS A 178 7.15 -5.35 25.34
N LEU A 179 7.19 -4.06 25.63
CA LEU A 179 7.06 -3.00 24.64
C LEU A 179 8.35 -2.81 23.86
N ASP A 180 9.50 -2.88 24.55
CA ASP A 180 10.81 -2.84 23.89
C ASP A 180 10.98 -4.04 22.94
N VAL A 181 10.60 -5.25 23.37
CA VAL A 181 10.61 -6.46 22.52
C VAL A 181 9.67 -6.34 21.31
N LEU A 182 8.52 -5.67 21.48
CA LEU A 182 7.61 -5.39 20.36
C LEU A 182 8.25 -4.41 19.37
N GLY A 183 8.85 -3.33 19.85
CA GLY A 183 9.57 -2.35 19.03
C GLY A 183 10.69 -3.02 18.22
N GLU A 184 11.56 -3.79 18.89
CA GLU A 184 12.63 -4.56 18.22
C GLU A 184 12.10 -5.54 17.17
N SER A 185 10.94 -6.16 17.42
CA SER A 185 10.31 -7.05 16.44
C SER A 185 9.81 -6.30 15.21
N ILE A 186 9.22 -5.11 15.40
CA ILE A 186 8.75 -4.28 14.29
C ILE A 186 9.95 -3.74 13.51
N ASP A 187 10.96 -3.19 14.18
CA ASP A 187 12.17 -2.65 13.55
C ASP A 187 12.90 -3.72 12.73
N ARG A 188 13.05 -4.93 13.26
CA ARG A 188 13.66 -6.04 12.53
C ARG A 188 12.89 -6.37 11.24
N LEU A 189 11.56 -6.43 11.32
CA LEU A 189 10.78 -6.73 10.12
C LEU A 189 10.79 -5.56 9.15
N MET A 190 10.79 -4.31 9.62
CA MET A 190 10.95 -3.15 8.74
C MET A 190 12.27 -3.20 7.96
N LEU A 191 13.37 -3.60 8.60
CA LEU A 191 14.66 -3.81 7.92
C LEU A 191 14.57 -4.94 6.89
N GLN A 192 13.98 -6.08 7.25
CA GLN A 192 13.80 -7.18 6.30
C GLN A 192 12.94 -6.77 5.10
N LEU A 193 11.92 -5.95 5.31
CA LEU A 193 11.10 -5.41 4.21
C LEU A 193 11.87 -4.40 3.35
N ASP A 194 12.77 -3.59 3.94
CA ASP A 194 13.66 -2.71 3.16
C ASP A 194 14.58 -3.53 2.27
N ASP A 195 15.24 -4.56 2.82
CA ASP A 195 16.13 -5.43 2.06
C ASP A 195 15.40 -6.08 0.85
N ILE A 196 14.13 -6.45 1.03
CA ILE A 196 13.30 -7.02 -0.05
C ILE A 196 12.93 -5.96 -1.09
N LEU A 197 12.53 -4.76 -0.66
CA LEU A 197 12.20 -3.66 -1.57
C LEU A 197 13.42 -3.28 -2.43
N GLU A 198 14.60 -3.18 -1.81
CA GLU A 198 15.87 -2.89 -2.49
C GLU A 198 16.26 -4.01 -3.47
N SER A 199 16.13 -5.28 -3.05
CA SER A 199 16.40 -6.43 -3.91
C SER A 199 15.51 -6.44 -5.17
N TYR A 200 14.27 -5.98 -5.06
CA TYR A 200 13.37 -5.87 -6.22
C TYR A 200 13.74 -4.70 -7.14
N GLU A 201 14.09 -3.53 -6.59
CA GLU A 201 14.61 -2.42 -7.38
C GLU A 201 15.86 -2.84 -8.18
N GLU A 202 16.73 -3.65 -7.59
CA GLU A 202 17.87 -4.24 -8.29
C GLU A 202 17.44 -5.19 -9.42
N ILE A 203 16.48 -6.10 -9.18
CA ILE A 203 15.95 -7.00 -10.24
C ILE A 203 15.34 -6.20 -11.39
N HIS A 204 14.56 -5.16 -11.10
CA HIS A 204 13.98 -4.26 -12.10
C HIS A 204 15.07 -3.53 -12.91
N THR A 205 16.16 -3.12 -12.26
CA THR A 205 17.27 -2.39 -12.88
C THR A 205 18.17 -3.30 -13.74
N TYR A 206 18.45 -4.52 -13.29
CA TYR A 206 19.38 -5.45 -13.97
C TYR A 206 18.73 -6.28 -15.08
N HIS A 207 17.42 -6.48 -15.07
CA HIS A 207 16.74 -7.31 -16.08
C HIS A 207 16.21 -6.55 -17.30
N GLN A 208 16.48 -5.24 -17.44
CA GLN A 208 15.89 -4.41 -18.51
C GLN A 208 14.42 -4.78 -18.71
N ILE A 209 13.68 -4.90 -17.60
CA ILE A 209 12.23 -5.06 -17.67
C ILE A 209 11.76 -3.72 -18.23
N PRO A 210 11.26 -3.68 -19.48
CA PRO A 210 10.85 -2.42 -20.06
C PRO A 210 9.73 -1.86 -19.17
N SER A 211 9.86 -0.60 -18.79
CA SER A 211 8.83 0.08 -18.02
C SER A 211 7.48 0.02 -18.76
N ILE A 212 6.37 0.10 -18.03
CA ILE A 212 5.00 0.13 -18.62
C ILE A 212 4.88 1.26 -19.67
N GLU A 213 5.59 2.37 -19.47
CA GLU A 213 5.72 3.48 -20.42
C GLU A 213 6.52 3.09 -21.69
N GLU A 214 7.59 2.29 -21.56
CA GLU A 214 8.37 1.76 -22.69
C GLU A 214 7.64 0.66 -23.48
N LEU A 215 6.68 -0.03 -22.86
CA LEU A 215 5.84 -1.04 -23.50
C LEU A 215 4.62 -0.46 -24.23
N GLY A 216 4.35 0.85 -24.11
CA GLY A 216 3.28 1.54 -24.84
C GLY A 216 1.86 1.12 -24.43
N LEU A 217 1.67 0.69 -23.17
CA LEU A 217 0.41 0.14 -22.66
C LEU A 217 -0.46 1.13 -21.88
N GLU A 218 -0.37 2.45 -22.15
CA GLU A 218 -1.21 3.47 -21.50
C GLU A 218 -2.73 3.33 -21.77
N GLY A 219 -3.21 2.32 -22.51
CA GLY A 219 -4.60 2.23 -22.97
C GLY A 219 -5.34 0.90 -22.83
N ILE A 220 -4.79 -0.15 -22.21
CA ILE A 220 -5.43 -1.50 -22.23
C ILE A 220 -6.27 -1.80 -20.97
N THR A 221 -6.15 -1.01 -19.90
CA THR A 221 -6.79 -1.31 -18.60
C THR A 221 -8.31 -1.14 -18.57
N GLU A 222 -8.95 -0.53 -19.57
CA GLU A 222 -10.41 -0.31 -19.54
C GLU A 222 -11.25 -1.27 -20.42
N GLU A 223 -10.70 -1.94 -21.45
CA GLU A 223 -11.53 -2.70 -22.40
C GLU A 223 -11.70 -4.20 -22.07
N THR A 224 -10.92 -4.76 -21.14
CA THR A 224 -10.96 -6.22 -20.87
C THR A 224 -11.92 -6.64 -19.75
N GLU A 225 -12.43 -5.72 -18.91
CA GLU A 225 -13.45 -6.08 -17.90
C GLU A 225 -14.89 -6.13 -18.46
N GLU A 226 -15.22 -5.45 -19.58
CA GLU A 226 -16.59 -5.48 -20.13
C GLU A 226 -16.92 -6.72 -20.98
N GLN A 227 -15.92 -7.44 -21.49
CA GLN A 227 -16.17 -8.66 -22.28
C GLN A 227 -16.39 -9.92 -21.42
N HIS A 228 -15.89 -9.94 -20.18
CA HIS A 228 -16.04 -11.12 -19.33
C HIS A 228 -17.40 -11.19 -18.61
N ASP A 229 -18.06 -10.04 -18.40
CA ASP A 229 -19.38 -9.97 -17.73
C ASP A 229 -20.55 -10.24 -18.69
N ARG A 230 -20.35 -10.12 -20.01
CA ARG A 230 -21.37 -10.47 -21.02
C ARG A 230 -21.42 -11.96 -21.37
N SER A 231 -20.40 -12.73 -21.01
CA SER A 231 -20.33 -14.17 -21.33
C SER A 231 -20.93 -15.06 -20.24
N SER A 232 -21.38 -14.50 -19.11
CA SER A 232 -22.01 -15.24 -18.02
C SER A 232 -23.55 -15.23 -18.04
N HIS A 233 -24.15 -14.73 -19.13
CA HIS A 233 -25.61 -14.70 -19.32
C HIS A 233 -26.10 -15.28 -20.66
N LEU A 234 -25.31 -16.17 -21.26
CA LEU A 234 -25.76 -17.10 -22.30
C LEU A 234 -25.49 -18.54 -21.84
#